data_AF-A0A356KBB9-F1
#
_entry.id   AF-A0A356KBB9-F1
#
_cell.length_a   1.000
_cell.length_b   1.000
_cell.length_c   1.000
_cell.angle_alpha   90.00
_cell.angle_beta   90.00
_cell.angle_gamma   90.00
#
_symmetry.space_group_name_H-M   'P 1'
#
loop_
_entity.id
_entity.type
_entity.pdbx_description
1 polymer ?
#
loop_
_entity_poly.entity_id
_entity_poly.type
_entity_poly.pdbx_seq_one_letter_code
_entity_poly.pdbx_strand_id
1 'polypeptide(L)' 'ITRGNDQIDIVVVALANQRGPAPVAQALYSETPESVERRAAHKAQRRMERAGLRMPKTKPSKRDRRHLMRMKTETEPD' A
#
# COMPACT_ATOMS: atom_id res chain seq x y z
N ILE A 1 10.21 -9.04 -9.81
CA ILE A 1 9.92 -8.31 -11.07
C ILE A 1 9.35 -6.93 -10.75
N THR A 2 9.56 -5.93 -11.60
CA THR A 2 9.01 -4.58 -11.39
C THR A 2 8.05 -4.22 -12.51
N ARG A 3 6.83 -3.77 -12.17
CA ARG A 3 5.80 -3.35 -13.13
C ARG A 3 5.32 -1.95 -12.75
N GLY A 4 5.77 -0.93 -13.49
CA GLY A 4 5.55 0.45 -13.10
C GLY A 4 6.12 0.71 -11.70
N ASN A 5 5.24 1.04 -10.74
CA ASN A 5 5.62 1.31 -9.35
C ASN A 5 5.45 0.09 -8.42
N ASP A 6 5.00 -1.04 -8.95
CA ASP A 6 4.76 -2.24 -8.14
C ASP A 6 5.94 -3.20 -8.29
N GLN A 7 6.49 -3.59 -7.15
CA GLN A 7 7.45 -4.68 -7.04
C GLN A 7 6.72 -5.96 -6.68
N ILE A 8 6.95 -7.01 -7.47
CA ILE A 8 6.26 -8.29 -7.35
C ILE A 8 7.31 -9.38 -7.19
N ASP A 9 7.22 -10.14 -6.11
CA ASP A 9 8.05 -11.32 -5.92
C ASP A 9 7.30 -12.55 -6.42
N ILE A 10 8.00 -13.33 -7.23
CA ILE A 10 7.43 -14.48 -7.92
C ILE A 10 8.24 -15.73 -7.62
N VAL A 11 7.55 -16.85 -7.55
CA VAL A 11 8.11 -18.19 -7.61
C VAL A 11 7.99 -18.68 -9.04
N VAL A 12 9.09 -19.14 -9.60
CA VAL A 12 9.10 -19.77 -10.94
C VAL A 12 8.55 -21.19 -10.79
N VAL A 13 7.45 -21.48 -11.47
CA VAL A 13 6.75 -22.78 -11.40
C VAL A 13 7.18 -23.67 -12.57
N ALA A 14 7.38 -23.08 -13.75
CA ALA A 14 7.81 -23.79 -14.94
C ALA A 14 8.63 -22.87 -15.85
N LEU A 15 9.36 -23.49 -16.79
CA LEU A 15 10.10 -22.81 -17.84
C LEU A 15 9.43 -23.05 -19.19
N ALA A 16 9.46 -22.04 -20.06
CA ALA A 16 9.05 -22.16 -21.45
C ALA A 16 10.16 -21.62 -22.35
N ASN A 17 10.41 -22.33 -23.45
CA ASN A 17 11.47 -21.97 -24.41
C ASN A 17 11.02 -20.92 -25.43
N GLN A 18 9.72 -20.61 -25.46
CA GLN A 18 9.13 -19.65 -26.39
C GLN A 18 8.15 -18.74 -25.64
N ARG A 19 8.04 -17.50 -26.10
CA ARG A 19 7.08 -16.55 -25.56
C ARG A 19 5.68 -16.94 -26.03
N GLY A 20 4.81 -17.29 -25.08
CA GLY A 20 3.42 -17.66 -25.36
C GLY A 20 2.41 -16.53 -25.14
N PRO A 21 1.13 -16.81 -25.38
CA PRO A 21 0.01 -15.94 -25.01
C PRO A 21 0.01 -15.62 -23.50
N ALA A 22 -0.62 -14.50 -23.14
CA ALA A 22 -0.71 -14.04 -21.74
C ALA A 22 -1.15 -15.11 -20.72
N PRO A 23 -2.23 -15.89 -20.93
CA PRO A 23 -2.65 -16.90 -19.95
C PRO A 23 -1.62 -18.03 -19.79
N VAL A 24 -0.94 -18.43 -20.88
CA VAL A 24 0.10 -19.47 -20.83
C VAL A 24 1.31 -18.98 -20.04
N ALA A 25 1.75 -17.73 -20.28
CA ALA A 25 2.86 -17.14 -19.55
C ALA A 25 2.55 -16.94 -18.05
N GLN A 26 1.30 -16.63 -17.70
CA GLN A 26 0.87 -16.49 -16.31
C GLN A 26 0.96 -17.81 -15.54
N ALA A 27 0.73 -18.95 -16.19
CA ALA A 27 0.85 -20.27 -15.54
C ALA A 27 2.31 -20.65 -15.19
N LEU A 28 3.31 -19.94 -15.72
CA LEU A 28 4.73 -20.26 -15.48
C LEU A 28 5.27 -19.71 -14.16
N TYR A 29 4.53 -18.82 -13.48
CA TYR A 29 4.94 -18.23 -12.22
C TYR A 29 3.75 -18.02 -11.28
N SER A 30 4.03 -18.00 -9.98
CA SER A 30 3.07 -17.63 -8.95
C SER A 30 3.61 -16.47 -8.12
N GLU A 31 2.77 -15.50 -7.75
CA GLU A 31 3.17 -14.41 -6.85
C GLU A 31 3.17 -14.92 -5.40
N THR A 32 4.15 -14.51 -4.59
CA THR A 32 4.18 -14.89 -3.17
C THR A 32 3.08 -14.17 -2.38
N PRO A 33 2.50 -14.79 -1.34
CA PRO A 33 1.49 -14.14 -0.49
C PRO A 33 2.00 -12.82 0.11
N GLU A 34 3.26 -12.81 0.58
CA GLU A 34 3.90 -11.61 1.12
C GLU A 34 3.99 -10.47 0.08
N SER A 35 4.26 -10.80 -1.19
CA SER A 35 4.26 -9.82 -2.27
C SER A 35 2.88 -9.22 -2.50
N VAL A 36 1.83 -10.06 -2.49
CA VAL A 36 0.44 -9.62 -2.63
C VAL A 36 0.08 -8.64 -1.51
N GLU A 37 0.40 -8.98 -0.27
CA GLU A 37 0.13 -8.15 0.90
C GLU A 37 0.86 -6.80 0.84
N ARG A 38 2.16 -6.81 0.55
CA ARG A 38 2.94 -5.57 0.40
C ARG A 38 2.37 -4.68 -0.69
N ARG A 39 2.00 -5.25 -1.84
CA ARG A 39 1.42 -4.50 -2.96
C ARG A 39 0.06 -3.91 -2.59
N ALA A 40 -0.77 -4.65 -1.86
CA ALA A 40 -2.04 -4.14 -1.35
C ALA A 40 -1.83 -2.98 -0.37
N ALA A 41 -0.88 -3.10 0.56
CA ALA A 41 -0.52 -2.04 1.50
C ALA A 41 0.00 -0.78 0.80
N HIS A 42 0.93 -0.91 -0.14
CA HIS A 42 1.44 0.22 -0.93
C HIS A 42 0.33 0.90 -1.74
N LYS A 43 -0.59 0.13 -2.34
CA LYS A 43 -1.74 0.69 -3.07
C LYS A 43 -2.65 1.48 -2.13
N ALA A 44 -2.90 0.97 -0.92
CA ALA A 44 -3.69 1.67 0.09
C ALA A 44 -3.00 2.97 0.54
N GLN A 45 -1.69 2.93 0.80
CA GLN A 45 -0.91 4.10 1.16
C GLN A 45 -0.97 5.18 0.07
N ARG A 46 -0.73 4.84 -1.19
CA ARG A 46 -0.83 5.78 -2.32
C ARG A 46 -2.23 6.38 -2.44
N ARG A 47 -3.28 5.59 -2.15
CA ARG A 47 -4.67 6.09 -2.13
C ARG A 47 -4.88 7.11 -1.02
N MET A 48 -4.37 6.86 0.19
CA MET A 48 -4.44 7.81 1.31
C MET A 48 -3.67 9.10 1.02
N GLU A 49 -2.46 8.99 0.47
CA GLU A 49 -1.63 10.14 0.10
C GLU A 49 -2.31 11.01 -0.97
N ARG A 50 -2.93 10.39 -1.98
CA ARG A 50 -3.72 11.09 -3.01
C ARG A 50 -4.95 11.80 -2.44
N ALA A 51 -5.54 11.26 -1.37
CA ALA A 51 -6.64 11.90 -0.66
C ALA A 51 -6.20 13.06 0.26
N GLY A 52 -4.92 13.45 0.23
CA GLY A 52 -4.36 14.52 1.06
C GLY A 52 -4.09 14.09 2.51
N LEU A 53 -4.35 12.83 2.86
CA LEU A 53 -4.10 12.31 4.19
C LEU A 53 -2.60 12.03 4.35
N ARG A 54 -1.90 12.95 5.00
CA ARG A 54 -0.49 12.79 5.38
C ARG A 54 -0.44 12.39 6.85
N MET A 55 0.11 11.21 7.14
CA MET A 55 0.39 10.84 8.52
C MET A 55 1.45 11.79 9.09
N PRO A 56 1.21 12.39 10.28
CA PRO A 56 2.21 13.22 10.93
C PRO A 56 3.42 12.37 11.29
N LYS A 57 4.63 12.83 10.92
CA LYS A 57 5.89 12.12 11.20
C LYS A 57 6.20 11.98 12.69
N THR A 58 5.64 12.86 13.52
CA THR A 58 5.94 12.94 14.95
C THR A 58 4.65 12.90 15.76
N LYS A 59 4.77 12.44 17.01
CA LYS A 59 3.67 12.56 17.97
C LYS A 59 3.36 14.05 18.18
N PRO A 60 2.07 14.43 18.32
CA PRO A 60 1.70 15.81 18.62
C PRO A 60 2.44 16.33 19.85
N SER A 61 2.98 17.56 19.75
CA SER A 61 3.61 18.22 20.90
C SER A 61 2.58 18.50 22.00
N LYS A 62 3.04 18.91 23.19
CA LYS A 62 2.14 19.32 24.29
C LYS A 62 1.19 20.44 23.87
N ARG A 63 1.64 21.34 22.98
CA ARG A 63 0.80 22.42 22.43
C ARG A 63 -0.26 21.88 21.48
N ASP A 64 0.15 21.02 20.55
CA ASP A 64 -0.75 20.44 19.54
C ASP A 64 -1.83 19.58 20.20
N ARG A 65 -1.45 18.80 21.23
CA ARG A 65 -2.40 17.99 22.01
C ARG A 65 -3.47 18.84 22.70
N ARG A 66 -3.08 19.99 23.28
CA ARG A 66 -4.04 20.93 23.88
C ARG A 66 -4.98 21.53 22.82
N HIS A 67 -4.44 21.83 21.64
CA HIS A 67 -5.25 22.35 20.53
C HIS A 67 -6.29 21.34 20.05
N LEU A 68 -5.87 20.08 19.87
CA LEU A 68 -6.75 18.98 19.48
C LEU A 68 -7.85 18.70 20.53
N MET A 69 -7.51 18.75 21.82
CA MET A 69 -8.51 18.61 22.88
C MET A 69 -9.56 19.72 22.84
N ARG A 70 -9.14 20.97 22.64
CA ARG A 70 -10.07 22.11 22.55
C ARG A 70 -11.02 21.98 21.36
N MET A 71 -10.48 21.59 20.19
CA MET A 71 -11.30 21.33 19.01
C MET A 71 -12.34 20.23 19.27
N LYS A 72 -11.96 19.16 19.98
CA LYS A 72 -12.89 18.08 20.32
C LYS A 72 -14.03 18.58 21.23
N THR A 73 -13.71 19.35 22.26
CA THR A 73 -14.71 19.91 23.20
C THR A 73 -15.62 20.97 22.56
N GLU A 74 -15.16 21.67 21.53
CA GLU A 74 -15.98 22.67 20.82
C GLU A 74 -16.95 22.02 19.80
N THR A 75 -16.67 20.80 19.34
CA THR A 75 -17.45 20.14 18.28
C THR A 75 -18.52 19.18 18.81
N GLU A 76 -18.41 18.73 20.07
CA GLU A 76 -19.44 17.97 20.78
C GLU A 76 -20.15 18.89 21.80
N PRO A 77 -21.25 19.58 21.44
CA PRO A 77 -22.17 20.07 22.46
C PRO A 77 -23.01 18.90 22.99
N ASP A 78 -23.30 18.90 24.29
CA ASP A 78 -24.18 17.92 24.97
C ASP A 78 -25.57 17.75 24.30
#